data_AF-F9F5R0-F1
#
_entry.id   AF-F9F5R0-F1
#
_cell.length_a   1.000
_cell.length_b   1.000
_cell.length_c   1.000
_cell.angle_alpha   90.00
_cell.angle_beta   90.00
_cell.angle_gamma   90.00
#
_symmetry.space_group_name_H-M   'P 1'
#
loop_
_entity.id
_entity.type
_entity.pdbx_description
1 polymer ?
#
loop_
_entity_poly.entity_id
_entity_poly.type
_entity_poly.pdbx_seq_one_letter_code
_entity_poly.pdbx_strand_id
1 'polypeptide(L)'
;MALLIAITRPFPTTRGSTSGTGSRLRKCVQSPLHPVVKFMPLWRFEIISRYIRTFDHTLLDLGNEEDLPKAFQAAEPWSDLIQKVSAQLCMPGNNVTVDECMVPFTGRSKDTTLVKNKPTPVGFKAWVIAQNGLFIRWLWHVKASPYTAIIVELPKKPAAKPQQGKKGKGRPKATVALSNTAGVVIHLVNMLPKQTYHVFMDNLFSSPNLFHALREAGHGATGTARPNCGITKELKLAKGKDKAGASGFKYNEVKSIPTIDGLIAQIAWKDNSLVLFLSTVYSGADNQRTPKRRKEPADKEAQSKLIKETFSDAVIKVIHEVGIEEAQCWDFYHHTNYLRA
;
A
#
# COMPACT_ATOMS: atom_id res chain seq x y z
N MET A 1 -1.53 -16.60 6.08
CA MET A 1 -2.70 -15.69 6.07
C MET A 1 -4.02 -16.39 5.75
N ALA A 2 -4.14 -17.19 4.67
CA ALA A 2 -5.36 -17.93 4.37
C ALA A 2 -5.83 -18.88 5.51
N LEU A 3 -4.88 -19.54 6.19
CA LEU A 3 -5.16 -20.39 7.35
C LEU A 3 -5.60 -19.58 8.59
N LEU A 4 -5.12 -18.34 8.75
CA LEU A 4 -5.48 -17.45 9.86
C LEU A 4 -6.89 -16.85 9.68
N ILE A 5 -7.29 -16.58 8.43
CA ILE A 5 -8.63 -16.08 8.06
C ILE A 5 -9.70 -17.17 8.25
N ALA A 6 -9.33 -18.45 8.11
CA ALA A 6 -10.25 -19.57 8.32
C ALA A 6 -10.62 -19.80 9.80
N ILE A 7 -9.74 -19.42 10.74
CA ILE A 7 -9.93 -19.69 12.18
C ILE A 7 -10.76 -18.58 12.87
N THR A 8 -10.89 -17.39 12.28
CA THR A 8 -11.50 -16.21 12.94
C THR A 8 -12.97 -15.96 12.60
N ARG A 9 -13.68 -16.85 11.89
CA ARG A 9 -15.12 -16.67 11.62
C ARG A 9 -15.98 -17.30 12.73
N PRO A 10 -16.66 -16.52 13.58
CA PRO A 10 -17.71 -17.06 14.44
C PRO A 10 -18.91 -17.51 13.59
N PHE A 11 -19.46 -18.68 13.91
CA PHE A 11 -20.72 -19.17 13.34
C PHE A 11 -21.87 -18.23 13.74
N PRO A 12 -22.70 -17.75 12.78
CA PRO A 12 -23.95 -17.10 13.14
C PRO A 12 -24.97 -18.17 13.55
N THR A 13 -25.26 -18.25 14.85
CA THR A 13 -26.45 -18.92 15.39
C THR A 13 -27.64 -17.99 15.29
N THR A 14 -28.43 -18.10 14.23
CA THR A 14 -29.80 -17.54 14.22
C THR A 14 -30.77 -18.61 13.75
N ARG A 15 -31.48 -19.21 14.71
CA ARG A 15 -32.81 -19.78 14.48
C ARG A 15 -33.77 -18.59 14.29
N GLY A 16 -34.42 -18.53 13.14
CA GLY A 16 -35.46 -17.55 12.84
C GLY A 16 -36.42 -18.13 11.80
N SER A 17 -37.68 -18.26 12.19
CA SER A 17 -38.79 -18.82 11.44
C SER A 17 -39.12 -18.06 10.16
N THR A 18 -39.55 -18.79 9.14
CA THR A 18 -39.99 -18.32 7.83
C THR A 18 -41.35 -17.62 7.87
N SER A 19 -41.45 -16.40 7.34
CA SER A 19 -42.51 -15.94 6.42
C SER A 19 -42.23 -14.50 5.96
N GLY A 20 -42.48 -14.20 4.68
CA GLY A 20 -42.39 -12.83 4.15
C GLY A 20 -41.68 -12.73 2.80
N THR A 21 -42.45 -12.80 1.72
CA THR A 21 -42.06 -12.60 0.32
C THR A 21 -41.60 -11.16 0.05
N GLY A 22 -40.33 -11.00 -0.32
CA GLY A 22 -39.77 -9.76 -0.88
C GLY A 22 -38.41 -10.06 -1.49
N SER A 23 -38.26 -9.84 -2.79
CA SER A 23 -37.05 -10.12 -3.58
C SER A 23 -35.90 -9.17 -3.19
N ARG A 24 -35.25 -9.48 -2.07
CA ARG A 24 -33.99 -8.89 -1.65
C ARG A 24 -32.86 -9.74 -2.23
N LEU A 25 -31.96 -9.12 -3.00
CA LEU A 25 -30.70 -9.72 -3.47
C LEU A 25 -30.11 -10.59 -2.36
N ARG A 26 -30.13 -11.92 -2.57
CA ARG A 26 -29.59 -12.89 -1.63
C ARG A 26 -28.12 -12.55 -1.48
N LYS A 27 -27.69 -12.08 -0.30
CA LYS A 27 -26.29 -12.21 0.11
C LYS A 27 -25.95 -13.68 -0.11
N CYS A 28 -24.98 -13.96 -0.98
CA CYS A 28 -24.45 -15.30 -1.13
C CYS A 28 -23.92 -15.71 0.25
N VAL A 29 -24.71 -16.49 0.99
CA VAL A 29 -24.25 -17.14 2.20
C VAL A 29 -23.33 -18.24 1.66
N GLN A 30 -22.05 -17.93 1.53
CA GLN A 30 -21.04 -18.94 1.26
C GLN A 30 -21.05 -19.92 2.43
N SER A 31 -21.80 -21.01 2.28
CA SER A 31 -21.60 -22.19 3.09
C SER A 31 -20.21 -22.76 2.76
N PRO A 32 -19.47 -23.27 3.75
CA PRO A 32 -18.19 -23.90 3.48
C PRO A 32 -18.38 -25.00 2.43
N LEU A 33 -17.59 -24.97 1.36
CA LEU A 33 -17.63 -25.92 0.24
C LEU A 33 -17.51 -27.38 0.73
N HIS A 34 -16.92 -27.57 1.91
CA HIS A 34 -16.76 -28.84 2.58
C HIS A 34 -17.45 -28.80 3.96
N PRO A 35 -18.53 -29.59 4.17
CA PRO A 35 -19.18 -29.66 5.48
C PRO A 35 -18.25 -30.34 6.49
N VAL A 36 -17.71 -29.57 7.44
CA VAL A 36 -16.87 -30.07 8.54
C VAL A 36 -17.51 -31.22 9.31
N VAL A 37 -18.86 -31.23 9.37
CA VAL A 37 -19.65 -32.30 10.00
C VAL A 37 -19.43 -33.69 9.40
N LYS A 38 -18.90 -33.79 8.16
CA LYS A 38 -18.50 -35.05 7.55
C LYS A 38 -17.25 -35.66 8.22
N PHE A 39 -16.39 -34.83 8.78
CA PHE A 39 -15.09 -35.22 9.33
C PHE A 39 -15.07 -35.25 10.86
N MET A 40 -15.88 -34.40 11.51
CA MET A 40 -15.97 -34.38 12.96
C MET A 40 -17.31 -33.82 13.47
N PRO A 41 -17.78 -34.27 14.64
CA PRO A 41 -18.97 -33.69 15.25
C PRO A 41 -18.73 -32.24 15.71
N LEU A 42 -19.79 -31.43 15.71
CA LEU A 42 -19.75 -29.99 16.04
C LEU A 42 -19.09 -29.73 17.40
N TRP A 43 -19.45 -30.49 18.44
CA TRP A 43 -18.90 -30.30 19.78
C TRP A 43 -17.37 -30.47 19.81
N ARG A 44 -16.83 -31.42 19.03
CA ARG A 44 -15.39 -31.64 18.94
C ARG A 44 -14.73 -30.48 18.19
N PHE A 45 -15.35 -29.97 17.13
CA PHE A 45 -14.86 -28.79 16.41
C PHE A 45 -14.80 -27.56 17.33
N GLU A 46 -15.84 -27.33 18.13
CA GLU A 46 -15.90 -26.21 19.09
C GLU A 46 -14.87 -26.32 20.21
N ILE A 47 -14.55 -27.53 20.67
CA ILE A 47 -13.47 -27.73 21.64
C ILE A 47 -12.13 -27.41 20.99
N ILE A 48 -11.85 -28.00 19.82
CA ILE A 48 -10.57 -27.76 19.14
C ILE A 48 -10.39 -26.27 18.82
N SER A 49 -11.41 -25.58 18.30
CA SER A 49 -11.31 -24.15 17.97
C SER A 49 -11.10 -23.24 19.18
N ARG A 50 -11.57 -23.64 20.37
CA ARG A 50 -11.35 -22.89 21.62
C ARG A 50 -9.96 -23.11 22.21
N TYR A 51 -9.38 -24.29 22.03
CA TYR A 51 -8.12 -24.68 22.67
C TYR A 51 -6.93 -24.74 21.70
N ILE A 52 -7.14 -24.46 20.41
CA ILE A 52 -6.03 -24.38 19.46
C ILE A 52 -5.07 -23.26 19.87
N ARG A 53 -3.82 -23.65 20.12
CA ARG A 53 -2.72 -22.75 20.45
C ARG A 53 -1.59 -23.04 19.50
N THR A 54 -1.10 -21.99 18.87
CA THR A 54 -0.03 -22.04 17.87
C THR A 54 1.33 -21.68 18.46
N PHE A 55 1.40 -21.41 19.76
CA PHE A 55 2.59 -20.91 20.45
C PHE A 55 2.68 -21.49 21.86
N ASP A 56 3.90 -21.49 22.41
CA ASP A 56 4.12 -21.79 23.82
C ASP A 56 3.83 -20.54 24.66
N HIS A 57 2.80 -20.63 25.50
CA HIS A 57 2.36 -19.54 26.35
C HIS A 57 3.33 -19.21 27.50
N THR A 58 4.24 -20.13 27.84
CA THR A 58 5.24 -19.93 28.90
C THR A 58 6.39 -19.03 28.47
N LEU A 59 6.58 -18.90 27.15
CA LEU A 59 7.65 -18.11 26.54
C LEU A 59 7.22 -16.67 26.19
N LEU A 60 5.99 -16.27 26.49
CA LEU A 60 5.53 -14.91 26.24
C LEU A 60 6.08 -13.98 27.33
N ASP A 61 7.09 -13.18 26.97
CA ASP A 61 7.63 -12.17 27.86
C ASP A 61 6.69 -10.95 27.89
N LEU A 62 6.16 -10.66 29.08
CA LEU A 62 5.26 -9.54 29.35
C LEU A 62 5.98 -8.35 29.99
N GLY A 63 7.28 -8.49 30.32
CA GLY A 63 8.03 -7.52 31.09
C GLY A 63 8.83 -6.51 30.26
N ASN A 64 9.07 -6.80 28.98
CA ASN A 64 9.94 -5.99 28.13
C ASN A 64 9.12 -5.14 27.14
N GLU A 65 9.18 -3.81 27.27
CA GLU A 65 8.47 -2.87 26.38
C GLU A 65 9.11 -2.75 24.97
N GLU A 66 10.34 -3.24 24.80
CA GLU A 66 11.03 -3.25 23.50
C GLU A 66 10.56 -4.39 22.57
N ASP A 67 9.85 -5.38 23.10
CA ASP A 67 9.36 -6.52 22.35
C ASP A 67 8.00 -6.24 21.68
N LEU A 68 7.66 -7.07 20.68
CA LEU A 68 6.36 -7.01 20.01
C LEU A 68 5.21 -7.10 21.04
N PRO A 69 4.04 -6.48 20.78
CA PRO A 69 2.85 -6.71 21.59
C PRO A 69 2.52 -8.19 21.73
N LYS A 70 1.96 -8.59 22.89
CA LYS A 70 1.62 -9.99 23.23
C LYS A 70 0.90 -10.74 22.11
N ALA A 71 -0.05 -10.08 21.45
CA ALA A 71 -0.82 -10.69 20.35
C ALA A 71 0.07 -11.05 19.15
N PHE A 72 1.07 -10.23 18.86
CA PHE A 72 2.02 -10.46 17.77
C PHE A 72 3.11 -11.45 18.17
N GLN A 73 3.65 -11.39 19.39
CA GLN A 73 4.57 -12.44 19.89
C GLN A 73 3.95 -13.84 19.77
N ALA A 74 2.68 -13.98 20.14
CA ALA A 74 1.94 -15.24 20.04
C ALA A 74 1.75 -15.71 18.58
N ALA A 75 1.70 -14.78 17.61
CA ALA A 75 1.54 -15.09 16.20
C ALA A 75 2.88 -15.27 15.48
N GLU A 76 3.98 -14.74 16.02
CA GLU A 76 5.24 -14.58 15.31
C GLU A 76 5.90 -15.89 14.90
N PRO A 77 5.96 -16.95 15.73
CA PRO A 77 6.58 -18.21 15.31
C PRO A 77 5.96 -18.80 14.03
N TRP A 78 4.63 -18.70 13.91
CA TRP A 78 3.92 -19.13 12.71
C TRP A 78 4.05 -18.13 11.57
N SER A 79 4.00 -16.83 11.87
CA SER A 79 4.27 -15.78 10.89
C SER A 79 5.61 -16.03 10.18
N ASP A 80 6.67 -16.20 10.96
CA ASP A 80 8.03 -16.47 10.50
C ASP A 80 8.13 -17.77 9.72
N LEU A 81 7.53 -18.85 10.22
CA LEU A 81 7.53 -20.13 9.52
C LEU A 81 6.88 -20.01 8.14
N ILE A 82 5.69 -19.40 8.07
CA ILE A 82 4.98 -19.23 6.81
C ILE A 82 5.82 -18.36 5.86
N GLN A 83 6.39 -17.25 6.35
CA GLN A 83 7.25 -16.40 5.53
C GLN A 83 8.47 -17.17 5.02
N LYS A 84 9.19 -17.89 5.88
CA LYS A 84 10.38 -18.68 5.52
C LYS A 84 10.05 -19.71 4.43
N VAL A 85 8.99 -20.50 4.62
CA VAL A 85 8.55 -21.50 3.64
C VAL A 85 8.11 -20.84 2.34
N SER A 86 7.32 -19.77 2.39
CA SER A 86 6.90 -19.04 1.18
C SER A 86 8.09 -18.53 0.37
N ALA A 87 9.13 -18.04 1.02
CA ALA A 87 10.34 -17.55 0.34
C ALA A 87 11.23 -18.66 -0.24
N GLN A 88 11.11 -19.89 0.25
CA GLN A 88 11.77 -21.05 -0.37
C GLN A 88 11.02 -21.52 -1.62
N LEU A 89 9.70 -21.33 -1.65
CA LEU A 89 8.83 -21.81 -2.73
C LEU A 89 8.62 -20.80 -3.86
N CYS A 90 8.78 -19.50 -3.57
CA CYS A 90 8.51 -18.43 -4.52
C CYS A 90 9.65 -17.41 -4.53
N MET A 91 10.34 -17.32 -5.66
CA MET A 91 11.29 -16.25 -5.93
C MET A 91 10.53 -15.06 -6.52
N PRO A 92 10.58 -13.87 -5.89
CA PRO A 92 9.97 -12.69 -6.46
C PRO A 92 10.70 -12.29 -7.76
N GLY A 93 9.95 -11.67 -8.66
CA GLY A 93 10.52 -10.94 -9.79
C GLY A 93 10.91 -9.53 -9.36
N ASN A 94 11.33 -8.73 -10.34
CA ASN A 94 11.85 -7.39 -10.07
C ASN A 94 10.76 -6.42 -9.62
N ASN A 95 9.52 -6.60 -10.10
CA ASN A 95 8.42 -5.67 -9.84
C ASN A 95 7.64 -6.14 -8.61
N VAL A 96 7.66 -5.32 -7.55
CA VAL A 96 7.06 -5.63 -6.25
C VAL A 96 6.23 -4.45 -5.74
N THR A 97 5.16 -4.72 -5.01
CA THR A 97 4.29 -3.69 -4.43
C THR A 97 4.31 -3.72 -2.91
N VAL A 98 4.34 -2.54 -2.28
CA VAL A 98 4.26 -2.37 -0.83
C VAL A 98 2.96 -1.67 -0.48
N ASP A 99 2.17 -2.29 0.40
CA ASP A 99 0.91 -1.74 0.88
C ASP A 99 0.59 -2.18 2.33
N GLU A 100 -0.47 -1.62 2.88
CA GLU A 100 -1.06 -2.00 4.15
C GLU A 100 -2.14 -3.07 3.99
N CYS A 101 -2.10 -4.10 4.84
CA CYS A 101 -3.10 -5.14 4.95
C CYS A 101 -3.85 -5.04 6.29
N MET A 102 -5.17 -5.29 6.25
CA MET A 102 -6.02 -5.36 7.43
C MET A 102 -6.51 -6.80 7.64
N VAL A 103 -6.24 -7.35 8.82
CA VAL A 103 -6.77 -8.64 9.28
C VAL A 103 -8.00 -8.37 10.17
N PRO A 104 -9.22 -8.71 9.73
CA PRO A 104 -10.44 -8.46 10.49
C PRO A 104 -10.39 -9.03 11.90
N PHE A 105 -10.60 -8.18 12.91
CA PHE A 105 -10.71 -8.62 14.30
C PHE A 105 -11.47 -7.59 15.12
N THR A 106 -12.55 -8.03 15.78
CA THR A 106 -13.42 -7.18 16.62
C THR A 106 -13.35 -7.54 18.11
N GLY A 107 -12.48 -8.48 18.49
CA GLY A 107 -12.27 -8.85 19.88
C GLY A 107 -11.52 -7.77 20.67
N ARG A 108 -11.40 -7.97 21.98
CA ARG A 108 -10.72 -7.06 22.90
C ARG A 108 -9.19 -7.16 22.72
N SER A 109 -8.59 -6.25 21.95
CA SER A 109 -7.14 -6.09 21.86
C SER A 109 -6.75 -4.61 21.67
N LYS A 110 -5.69 -4.19 22.37
CA LYS A 110 -5.13 -2.83 22.31
C LYS A 110 -4.36 -2.56 21.01
N ASP A 111 -3.97 -3.63 20.32
CA ASP A 111 -3.12 -3.62 19.11
C ASP A 111 -3.94 -3.52 17.83
N THR A 112 -5.27 -3.52 17.94
CA THR A 112 -6.16 -3.25 16.82
C THR A 112 -6.08 -1.80 16.37
N THR A 113 -6.26 -1.60 15.07
CA THR A 113 -6.27 -0.29 14.42
C THR A 113 -7.61 -0.09 13.70
N LEU A 114 -8.11 1.14 13.74
CA LEU A 114 -9.26 1.56 12.95
C LEU A 114 -8.77 2.30 11.70
N VAL A 115 -9.01 1.72 10.52
CA VAL A 115 -8.75 2.35 9.23
C VAL A 115 -10.09 2.64 8.55
N LYS A 116 -10.47 3.93 8.55
CA LYS A 116 -11.72 4.38 7.90
C LYS A 116 -11.66 4.09 6.40
N ASN A 117 -12.82 3.85 5.78
CA ASN A 117 -12.98 3.60 4.34
C ASN A 117 -12.45 2.25 3.82
N LYS A 118 -11.90 1.36 4.66
CA LYS A 118 -11.62 -0.02 4.27
C LYS A 118 -12.88 -0.90 4.45
N PRO A 119 -13.11 -1.92 3.60
CA PRO A 119 -14.26 -2.83 3.74
C PRO A 119 -14.30 -3.58 5.09
N THR A 120 -13.15 -3.68 5.74
CA THR A 120 -13.03 -4.10 7.13
C THR A 120 -12.26 -3.02 7.88
N PRO A 121 -12.94 -2.13 8.62
CA PRO A 121 -12.29 -0.96 9.20
C PRO A 121 -11.55 -1.26 10.50
N VAL A 122 -11.92 -2.32 11.24
CA VAL A 122 -11.31 -2.67 12.54
C VAL A 122 -10.59 -4.01 12.44
N GLY A 123 -9.34 -4.04 12.88
CA GLY A 123 -8.56 -5.28 12.90
C GLY A 123 -7.08 -5.04 13.19
N PHE A 124 -6.27 -6.09 13.00
CA PHE A 124 -4.82 -5.95 13.04
C PHE A 124 -4.32 -5.38 11.71
N LYS A 125 -3.37 -4.47 11.79
CA LYS A 125 -2.73 -3.89 10.62
C LYS A 125 -1.37 -4.55 10.42
N ALA A 126 -1.02 -4.83 9.17
CA ALA A 126 0.30 -5.31 8.77
C ALA A 126 0.80 -4.54 7.54
N TRP A 127 2.10 -4.38 7.43
CA TRP A 127 2.78 -3.88 6.23
C TRP A 127 3.20 -5.07 5.39
N VAL A 128 2.92 -5.04 4.10
CA VAL A 128 3.10 -6.21 3.23
C VAL A 128 3.85 -5.80 1.98
N ILE A 129 4.81 -6.64 1.58
CA ILE A 129 5.37 -6.61 0.23
C ILE A 129 4.85 -7.83 -0.54
N ALA A 130 4.33 -7.57 -1.73
CA ALA A 130 3.58 -8.53 -2.51
C ALA A 130 3.94 -8.44 -3.99
N GLN A 131 3.62 -9.51 -4.71
CA GLN A 131 3.74 -9.56 -6.17
C GLN A 131 2.65 -10.46 -6.72
N ASN A 132 1.98 -10.03 -7.80
CA ASN A 132 0.95 -10.80 -8.51
C ASN A 132 -0.11 -11.41 -7.56
N GLY A 133 -0.58 -10.62 -6.57
CA GLY A 133 -1.58 -11.05 -5.59
C GLY A 133 -1.06 -11.97 -4.46
N LEU A 134 0.23 -12.31 -4.45
CA LEU A 134 0.87 -13.14 -3.42
C LEU A 134 1.62 -12.26 -2.42
N PHE A 135 1.44 -12.53 -1.12
CA PHE A 135 2.24 -11.90 -0.07
C PHE A 135 3.59 -12.61 0.04
N ILE A 136 4.68 -11.85 -0.08
CA ILE A 136 6.04 -12.39 -0.03
C ILE A 136 6.60 -12.26 1.39
N ARG A 137 6.57 -11.03 1.94
CA ARG A 137 6.95 -10.72 3.32
C ARG A 137 5.93 -9.77 3.95
N TRP A 138 5.84 -9.78 5.27
CA TRP A 138 5.05 -8.81 6.02
C TRP A 138 5.63 -8.53 7.39
N LEU A 139 5.25 -7.37 7.93
CA LEU A 139 5.62 -6.87 9.24
C LEU A 139 4.37 -6.45 9.99
N TRP A 140 4.29 -6.72 11.28
CA TRP A 140 3.20 -6.23 12.11
C TRP A 140 3.28 -4.71 12.28
N HIS A 141 2.13 -4.04 12.22
CA HIS A 141 2.07 -2.62 12.55
C HIS A 141 2.00 -2.45 14.07
N VAL A 142 3.04 -1.84 14.64
CA VAL A 142 3.10 -1.44 16.05
C VAL A 142 3.06 0.09 16.13
N LYS A 143 2.24 0.64 17.04
CA LYS A 143 2.04 2.10 17.17
C LYS A 143 3.34 2.83 17.54
N ALA A 144 4.16 2.22 18.40
CA ALA A 144 5.54 2.61 18.65
C ALA A 144 6.44 1.66 17.85
N SER A 145 6.61 1.94 16.56
CA SER A 145 7.32 1.04 15.65
C SER A 145 8.82 0.96 16.01
N PRO A 146 9.40 -0.25 16.12
CA PRO A 146 10.83 -0.44 16.41
C PRO A 146 11.72 -0.31 15.16
N TYR A 147 11.14 -0.11 13.97
CA TYR A 147 11.94 -0.02 12.73
C TYR A 147 12.73 1.30 12.73
N THR A 148 14.05 1.17 12.90
CA THR A 148 14.98 2.28 13.07
C THR A 148 14.92 3.26 11.92
N ALA A 149 14.96 4.56 12.24
CA ALA A 149 15.03 5.60 11.23
C ALA A 149 16.33 5.46 10.42
N ILE A 150 16.19 5.17 9.13
CA ILE A 150 17.33 5.04 8.21
C ILE A 150 17.80 6.45 7.84
N ILE A 151 19.09 6.73 8.02
CA ILE A 151 19.67 8.03 7.70
C ILE A 151 20.06 8.05 6.22
N VAL A 152 19.56 9.04 5.48
CA VAL A 152 19.81 9.24 4.05
C VAL A 152 20.57 10.54 3.85
N GLU A 153 21.55 10.54 2.95
CA GLU A 153 22.27 11.76 2.57
C GLU A 153 21.47 12.52 1.50
N LEU A 154 21.13 13.79 1.74
CA LEU A 154 20.43 14.60 0.74
C LEU A 154 21.40 15.50 -0.07
N PRO A 155 21.16 15.67 -1.37
CA PRO A 155 21.84 16.69 -2.17
C PRO A 155 21.38 18.11 -1.77
N LYS A 156 22.32 19.06 -1.76
CA LYS A 156 22.05 20.46 -1.40
C LYS A 156 21.27 21.19 -2.51
N LYS A 157 20.40 22.13 -2.11
CA LYS A 157 19.87 23.17 -3.01
C LYS A 157 21.02 23.99 -3.61
N PRO A 158 21.00 24.35 -4.91
CA PRO A 158 21.95 25.31 -5.44
C PRO A 158 21.76 26.62 -4.70
N ALA A 159 22.84 27.10 -4.07
CA ALA A 159 22.84 28.36 -3.35
C ALA A 159 22.63 29.51 -4.34
N ALA A 160 21.78 30.48 -3.97
CA ALA A 160 21.89 31.82 -4.53
C ALA A 160 23.33 32.33 -4.28
N LYS A 161 23.87 33.05 -5.27
CA LYS A 161 25.29 33.44 -5.41
C LYS A 161 25.94 33.81 -4.05
N PRO A 162 27.12 33.26 -3.73
CA PRO A 162 27.80 33.57 -2.48
C PRO A 162 28.43 34.97 -2.53
N GLN A 163 28.12 35.81 -1.53
CA GLN A 163 29.00 36.92 -1.17
C GLN A 163 30.32 36.34 -0.60
N GLN A 164 31.43 36.87 -1.10
CA GLN A 164 32.80 36.41 -0.84
C GLN A 164 33.17 36.48 0.65
N GLY A 165 33.83 35.42 1.14
CA GLY A 165 34.74 35.52 2.29
C GLY A 165 34.60 34.42 3.33
N LYS A 166 35.21 33.25 3.08
CA LYS A 166 36.10 32.50 4.01
C LYS A 166 36.29 31.05 3.53
N LYS A 167 37.55 30.68 3.31
CA LYS A 167 38.01 29.34 2.94
C LYS A 167 37.93 28.37 4.13
N GLY A 168 37.43 27.16 3.85
CA GLY A 168 38.04 25.91 4.35
C GLY A 168 37.66 25.39 5.73
N LYS A 169 36.51 24.73 5.85
CA LYS A 169 36.34 23.41 6.49
C LYS A 169 35.26 22.67 5.71
N GLY A 170 35.52 21.43 5.27
CA GLY A 170 34.56 20.62 4.53
C GLY A 170 33.24 20.56 5.29
N ARG A 171 32.21 21.25 4.77
CA ARG A 171 30.90 21.36 5.44
C ARG A 171 30.19 20.00 5.31
N PRO A 172 29.78 19.36 6.41
CA PRO A 172 29.17 18.04 6.37
C PRO A 172 27.92 18.01 5.47
N LYS A 173 27.71 16.87 4.80
CA LYS A 173 26.50 16.57 4.02
C LYS A 173 25.29 16.59 4.96
N ALA A 174 24.14 17.04 4.48
CA ALA A 174 22.92 17.07 5.29
C ALA A 174 22.33 15.67 5.34
N THR A 175 22.50 14.97 6.45
CA THR A 175 21.90 13.66 6.74
C THR A 175 20.48 13.85 7.26
N VAL A 176 19.49 13.24 6.63
CA VAL A 176 18.08 13.27 7.06
C VAL A 176 17.60 11.86 7.37
N ALA A 177 17.08 11.67 8.58
CA ALA A 177 16.46 10.42 8.99
C ALA A 177 15.11 10.22 8.28
N LEU A 178 14.86 9.01 7.76
CA LEU A 178 13.57 8.61 7.21
C LEU A 178 12.52 8.49 8.33
N SER A 179 11.26 8.70 7.96
CA SER A 179 10.14 8.40 8.84
C SER A 179 9.99 6.89 9.07
N ASN A 180 9.37 6.48 10.17
CA ASN A 180 9.13 5.06 10.48
C ASN A 180 8.42 4.34 9.32
N THR A 181 7.42 4.99 8.70
CA THR A 181 6.70 4.44 7.55
C THR A 181 7.59 4.22 6.33
N ALA A 182 8.56 5.10 6.08
CA ALA A 182 9.54 4.92 5.01
C ALA A 182 10.57 3.83 5.36
N GLY A 183 11.00 3.74 6.63
CA GLY A 183 11.88 2.68 7.12
C GLY A 183 11.28 1.29 6.94
N VAL A 184 9.97 1.13 7.14
CA VAL A 184 9.23 -0.12 6.87
C VAL A 184 9.42 -0.59 5.43
N VAL A 185 9.36 0.30 4.44
CA VAL A 185 9.52 -0.06 3.02
C VAL A 185 10.92 -0.62 2.77
N ILE A 186 11.95 0.07 3.26
CA ILE A 186 13.33 -0.41 3.11
C ILE A 186 13.53 -1.75 3.82
N HIS A 187 12.97 -1.92 5.02
CA HIS A 187 13.07 -3.18 5.75
C HIS A 187 12.39 -4.33 5.01
N LEU A 188 11.18 -4.11 4.46
CA LEU A 188 10.48 -5.10 3.64
C LEU A 188 11.29 -5.51 2.41
N VAL A 189 11.92 -4.55 1.73
CA VAL A 189 12.77 -4.81 0.55
C VAL A 189 14.04 -5.58 0.95
N ASN A 190 14.67 -5.22 2.07
CA ASN A 190 15.87 -5.91 2.57
C ASN A 190 15.61 -7.37 2.99
N MET A 191 14.35 -7.73 3.29
CA MET A 191 13.95 -9.11 3.57
C MET A 191 13.76 -9.97 2.32
N LEU A 192 13.85 -9.37 1.13
CA LEU A 192 13.81 -10.08 -0.15
C LEU A 192 15.21 -10.59 -0.54
N PRO A 193 15.31 -11.57 -1.45
CA PRO A 193 16.58 -11.96 -2.04
C PRO A 193 17.33 -10.77 -2.64
N LYS A 194 18.67 -10.82 -2.66
CA LYS A 194 19.49 -9.73 -3.22
C LYS A 194 19.25 -9.62 -4.73
N GLN A 195 18.53 -8.57 -5.14
CA GLN A 195 18.22 -8.26 -6.53
C GLN A 195 17.87 -6.76 -6.65
N THR A 196 17.94 -6.22 -7.86
CA THR A 196 17.34 -4.91 -8.17
C THR A 196 15.84 -5.02 -8.36
N TYR A 197 15.08 -4.40 -7.46
CA TYR A 197 13.63 -4.32 -7.52
C TYR A 197 13.15 -2.96 -8.07
N HIS A 198 11.98 -2.96 -8.70
CA HIS A 198 11.14 -1.79 -8.94
C HIS A 198 9.98 -1.85 -7.94
N VAL A 199 10.01 -0.94 -6.96
CA VAL A 199 9.07 -0.91 -5.84
C VAL A 199 7.91 0.04 -6.13
N PHE A 200 6.71 -0.51 -6.21
CA PHE A 200 5.46 0.24 -6.30
C PHE A 200 4.89 0.49 -4.91
N MET A 201 4.39 1.70 -4.64
CA MET A 201 3.83 2.02 -3.33
C MET A 201 2.71 3.06 -3.42
N ASP A 202 1.81 3.03 -2.43
CA ASP A 202 0.79 4.06 -2.28
C ASP A 202 1.34 5.34 -1.62
N ASN A 203 0.57 6.41 -1.74
CA ASN A 203 0.80 7.76 -1.23
C ASN A 203 1.09 7.86 0.28
N LEU A 204 0.82 6.80 1.05
CA LEU A 204 1.16 6.72 2.47
C LEU A 204 2.68 6.65 2.67
N PHE A 205 3.39 5.98 1.77
CA PHE A 205 4.82 5.73 1.86
C PHE A 205 5.63 6.73 1.05
N SER A 206 5.08 7.22 -0.05
CA SER A 206 5.79 8.05 -1.02
C SER A 206 6.36 9.34 -0.42
N SER A 207 7.67 9.51 -0.53
CA SER A 207 8.38 10.75 -0.26
C SER A 207 9.68 10.81 -1.08
N PRO A 208 10.19 12.00 -1.45
CA PRO A 208 11.46 12.11 -2.17
C PRO A 208 12.62 11.46 -1.41
N ASN A 209 12.67 11.59 -0.08
CA ASN A 209 13.74 11.00 0.74
C ASN A 209 13.75 9.46 0.66
N LEU A 210 12.57 8.82 0.71
CA LEU A 210 12.48 7.37 0.55
C LEU A 210 12.93 6.93 -0.86
N PHE A 211 12.59 7.71 -1.88
CA PHE A 211 12.95 7.41 -3.26
C PHE A 211 14.46 7.56 -3.50
N HIS A 212 15.12 8.54 -2.86
CA HIS A 212 16.58 8.61 -2.82
C HIS A 212 17.18 7.37 -2.16
N ALA A 213 16.69 6.99 -0.97
CA ALA A 213 17.20 5.83 -0.25
C ALA A 213 17.09 4.53 -1.06
N LEU A 214 15.94 4.30 -1.73
CA LEU A 214 15.75 3.15 -2.59
C LEU A 214 16.70 3.18 -3.79
N ARG A 215 16.92 4.35 -4.38
CA ARG A 215 17.86 4.51 -5.51
C ARG A 215 19.31 4.26 -5.08
N GLU A 216 19.72 4.78 -3.92
CA GLU A 216 21.05 4.53 -3.34
C GLU A 216 21.26 3.05 -3.01
N ALA A 217 20.20 2.35 -2.58
CA ALA A 217 20.20 0.90 -2.41
C ALA A 217 20.17 0.10 -3.73
N GLY A 218 20.13 0.77 -4.89
CA GLY A 218 20.12 0.12 -6.20
C GLY A 218 18.74 -0.38 -6.64
N HIS A 219 17.66 0.23 -6.15
CA HIS A 219 16.28 -0.09 -6.49
C HIS A 219 15.57 1.06 -7.22
N GLY A 220 14.70 0.69 -8.16
CA GLY A 220 13.71 1.58 -8.75
C GLY A 220 12.51 1.76 -7.82
N ALA A 221 11.83 2.90 -7.89
CA ALA A 221 10.65 3.17 -7.11
C ALA A 221 9.67 4.03 -7.91
N THR A 222 8.38 3.70 -7.83
CA THR A 222 7.29 4.51 -8.36
C THR A 222 6.10 4.50 -7.40
N GLY A 223 5.50 5.67 -7.16
CA GLY A 223 4.38 5.75 -6.23
C GLY A 223 3.55 7.00 -6.42
N THR A 224 2.29 6.93 -6.00
CA THR A 224 1.40 8.11 -5.96
C THR A 224 1.85 9.04 -4.85
N ALA A 225 1.68 10.35 -5.00
CA ALA A 225 2.26 11.34 -4.08
C ALA A 225 1.21 12.28 -3.49
N ARG A 226 1.34 12.60 -2.20
CA ARG A 226 0.53 13.64 -1.56
C ARG A 226 1.14 15.03 -1.79
N PRO A 227 0.34 16.12 -1.81
CA PRO A 227 0.88 17.48 -1.93
C PRO A 227 1.88 17.87 -0.83
N ASN A 228 1.78 17.21 0.32
CA ASN A 228 2.58 17.50 1.52
C ASN A 228 3.76 16.52 1.70
N CYS A 229 4.05 15.64 0.74
CA CYS A 229 5.11 14.64 0.89
C CYS A 229 6.53 15.13 0.55
N GLY A 230 6.71 16.44 0.30
CA GLY A 230 8.01 17.03 -0.04
C GLY A 230 8.21 17.37 -1.53
N ILE A 231 7.13 17.34 -2.33
CA ILE A 231 7.15 17.77 -3.73
C ILE A 231 7.37 19.28 -3.91
N THR A 232 7.67 19.69 -5.13
CA THR A 232 7.85 21.07 -5.55
C THR A 232 6.61 21.93 -5.27
N LYS A 233 6.86 23.20 -4.92
CA LYS A 233 5.80 24.16 -4.59
C LYS A 233 4.83 24.38 -5.75
N GLU A 234 5.32 24.30 -6.99
CA GLU A 234 4.53 24.44 -8.21
C GLU A 234 3.46 23.34 -8.31
N LEU A 235 3.86 22.07 -8.18
CA LEU A 235 2.93 20.94 -8.22
C LEU A 235 1.96 20.94 -7.04
N LYS A 236 2.44 21.32 -5.86
CA LYS A 236 1.60 21.49 -4.67
C LYS A 236 0.51 22.55 -4.90
N LEU A 237 0.87 23.69 -5.48
CA LEU A 237 -0.07 24.77 -5.79
C LEU A 237 -1.07 24.35 -6.87
N ALA A 238 -0.60 23.69 -7.93
CA ALA A 238 -1.46 23.17 -8.99
C ALA A 238 -2.52 22.20 -8.44
N LYS A 239 -2.12 21.27 -7.56
CA LYS A 239 -3.03 20.33 -6.91
C LYS A 239 -4.02 20.99 -5.95
N GLY A 240 -3.62 22.08 -5.29
CA GLY A 240 -4.52 22.90 -4.48
C GLY A 240 -5.58 23.63 -5.32
N LYS A 241 -5.16 24.26 -6.43
CA LYS A 241 -6.05 24.98 -7.35
C LYS A 241 -6.94 24.06 -8.18
N ASP A 242 -6.58 22.79 -8.33
CA ASP A 242 -7.36 21.80 -9.09
C ASP A 242 -8.80 21.64 -8.59
N LYS A 243 -9.01 21.73 -7.27
CA LYS A 243 -10.36 21.70 -6.68
C LYS A 243 -11.26 22.84 -7.17
N ALA A 244 -10.67 23.98 -7.51
CA ALA A 244 -11.36 25.15 -8.05
C ALA A 244 -11.40 25.15 -9.60
N GLY A 245 -10.97 24.07 -10.26
CA GLY A 245 -10.88 23.99 -11.73
C GLY A 245 -9.76 24.86 -12.34
N ALA A 246 -8.90 25.46 -11.51
CA ALA A 246 -7.90 26.44 -11.93
C ALA A 246 -6.46 25.89 -11.86
N SER A 247 -6.27 24.58 -12.06
CA SER A 247 -4.95 23.96 -12.02
C SER A 247 -4.05 24.36 -13.20
N GLY A 248 -4.63 24.82 -14.32
CA GLY A 248 -3.88 25.18 -15.53
C GLY A 248 -3.37 23.98 -16.32
N PHE A 249 -3.98 22.80 -16.11
CA PHE A 249 -3.73 21.58 -16.87
C PHE A 249 -4.95 21.23 -17.72
N LYS A 250 -4.71 20.84 -18.97
CA LYS A 250 -5.69 20.23 -19.86
C LYS A 250 -5.89 18.76 -19.52
N TYR A 251 -7.02 18.19 -19.92
CA TYR A 251 -7.24 16.75 -19.76
C TYR A 251 -6.12 15.94 -20.42
N ASN A 252 -5.65 14.92 -19.71
CA ASN A 252 -4.58 14.01 -20.11
C ASN A 252 -3.22 14.68 -20.38
N GLU A 253 -3.03 15.90 -19.87
CA GLU A 253 -1.76 16.60 -19.86
C GLU A 253 -0.87 16.05 -18.74
N VAL A 254 0.42 15.91 -19.06
CA VAL A 254 1.44 15.44 -18.12
C VAL A 254 2.51 16.52 -18.00
N LYS A 255 2.92 16.82 -16.77
CA LYS A 255 4.11 17.64 -16.52
C LYS A 255 5.03 16.87 -15.59
N SER A 256 6.30 16.81 -15.95
CA SER A 256 7.34 16.21 -15.11
C SER A 256 8.34 17.29 -14.73
N ILE A 257 8.57 17.43 -13.43
CA ILE A 257 9.57 18.33 -12.86
C ILE A 257 10.57 17.46 -12.09
N PRO A 258 11.85 17.42 -12.48
CA PRO A 258 12.84 16.70 -11.71
C PRO A 258 13.05 17.33 -10.34
N THR A 259 13.48 16.55 -9.35
CA THR A 259 14.06 17.07 -8.12
C THR A 259 15.33 17.88 -8.43
N ILE A 260 15.78 18.67 -7.45
CA ILE A 260 16.90 19.61 -7.64
C ILE A 260 18.20 18.93 -8.07
N ASP A 261 18.37 17.67 -7.68
CA ASP A 261 19.49 16.82 -8.03
C ASP A 261 19.27 15.99 -9.31
N GLY A 262 18.10 16.08 -9.94
CA GLY A 262 17.78 15.38 -11.17
C GLY A 262 17.51 13.88 -11.02
N LEU A 263 17.52 13.33 -9.80
CA LEU A 263 17.46 11.88 -9.59
C LEU A 263 16.04 11.31 -9.50
N ILE A 264 15.04 12.14 -9.20
CA ILE A 264 13.64 11.75 -9.04
C ILE A 264 12.76 12.62 -9.93
N ALA A 265 11.92 12.00 -10.73
CA ALA A 265 10.88 12.68 -11.49
C ALA A 265 9.64 12.90 -10.60
N GLN A 266 9.18 14.15 -10.50
CA GLN A 266 7.91 14.51 -9.88
C GLN A 266 6.91 14.76 -11.01
N ILE A 267 5.95 13.87 -11.14
CA ILE A 267 5.04 13.85 -12.29
C ILE A 267 3.67 14.30 -11.82
N ALA A 268 3.05 15.19 -12.58
CA ALA A 268 1.65 15.56 -12.44
C ALA A 268 0.90 15.18 -13.71
N TRP A 269 -0.17 14.41 -13.56
CA TRP A 269 -1.01 13.97 -14.65
C TRP A 269 -2.45 14.41 -14.39
N LYS A 270 -3.04 15.12 -15.34
CA LYS A 270 -4.42 15.59 -15.22
C LYS A 270 -5.38 14.56 -15.79
N ASP A 271 -6.03 13.82 -14.90
CA ASP A 271 -7.22 13.04 -15.22
C ASP A 271 -8.46 13.86 -14.80
N ASN A 272 -9.43 13.25 -14.09
CA ASN A 272 -10.58 13.99 -13.55
C ASN A 272 -10.07 15.03 -12.54
N SER A 273 -9.28 14.54 -11.61
CA SER A 273 -8.48 15.35 -10.70
C SER A 273 -7.00 15.26 -11.09
N LEU A 274 -6.22 16.25 -10.70
CA LEU A 274 -4.78 16.25 -10.91
C LEU A 274 -4.13 15.16 -10.05
N VAL A 275 -3.53 14.12 -10.62
CA VAL A 275 -2.83 13.06 -9.89
C VAL A 275 -1.35 13.38 -9.85
N LEU A 276 -0.69 13.10 -8.72
CA LEU A 276 0.74 13.34 -8.54
C LEU A 276 1.46 12.01 -8.30
N PHE A 277 2.65 11.88 -8.86
CA PHE A 277 3.51 10.71 -8.73
C PHE A 277 4.96 11.11 -8.47
N LEU A 278 5.69 10.19 -7.87
CA LEU A 278 7.14 10.19 -7.81
C LEU A 278 7.64 8.96 -8.55
N SER A 279 8.75 9.08 -9.29
CA SER A 279 9.44 7.95 -9.88
C SER A 279 10.94 8.16 -9.99
N THR A 280 11.73 7.12 -9.71
CA THR A 280 13.18 7.08 -10.01
C THR A 280 13.48 6.42 -11.36
N VAL A 281 12.51 5.71 -11.94
CA VAL A 281 12.61 4.98 -13.20
C VAL A 281 11.75 5.71 -14.23
N TYR A 282 12.30 6.79 -14.80
CA TYR A 282 11.56 7.65 -15.70
C TYR A 282 12.32 7.90 -17.00
N SER A 283 11.74 7.48 -18.13
CA SER A 283 12.29 7.65 -19.48
C SER A 283 11.59 8.74 -20.30
N GLY A 284 10.72 9.56 -19.70
CA GLY A 284 9.91 10.57 -20.39
C GLY A 284 8.46 10.12 -20.60
N ALA A 285 7.52 10.76 -19.90
CA ALA A 285 6.10 10.42 -19.79
C ALA A 285 5.33 10.56 -21.10
N ASP A 286 5.78 11.42 -22.01
CA ASP A 286 4.96 11.78 -23.16
C ASP A 286 4.84 10.63 -24.16
N ASN A 287 5.85 9.75 -24.22
CA ASN A 287 5.95 8.71 -25.25
C ASN A 287 5.51 7.31 -24.79
N GLN A 288 5.30 7.09 -23.48
CA GLN A 288 4.83 5.81 -22.96
C GLN A 288 3.40 5.96 -22.45
N ARG A 289 2.44 5.77 -23.36
CA ARG A 289 1.01 5.74 -23.01
C ARG A 289 0.43 4.36 -23.25
N THR A 290 -0.26 3.84 -22.26
CA THR A 290 -0.90 2.52 -22.33
C THR A 290 -2.39 2.69 -22.66
N PRO A 291 -2.92 1.98 -23.66
CA PRO A 291 -4.35 2.02 -23.96
C PRO A 291 -5.14 1.36 -22.83
N LYS A 292 -6.06 2.11 -22.21
CA LYS A 292 -6.93 1.62 -21.14
C LYS A 292 -8.39 1.88 -21.49
N ARG A 293 -9.23 0.87 -21.31
CA ARG A 293 -10.67 0.95 -21.60
C ARG A 293 -11.38 1.57 -20.40
N ARG A 294 -11.97 2.75 -20.57
CA ARG A 294 -12.68 3.47 -19.51
C ARG A 294 -14.17 3.61 -19.79
N LYS A 295 -14.95 3.64 -18.72
CA LYS A 295 -16.36 4.05 -18.73
C LYS A 295 -16.43 5.56 -18.52
N GLU A 296 -17.41 6.19 -19.17
CA GLU A 296 -17.72 7.60 -18.94
C GLU A 296 -18.00 7.87 -17.44
N PRO A 297 -17.42 8.92 -16.85
CA PRO A 297 -17.67 9.26 -15.45
C PRO A 297 -19.10 9.78 -15.23
N ALA A 298 -19.68 9.46 -14.06
CA ALA A 298 -21.02 9.92 -13.69
C ALA A 298 -21.04 11.43 -13.35
N ASP A 299 -22.16 12.12 -13.62
CA ASP A 299 -22.33 13.56 -13.31
C ASP A 299 -22.39 13.80 -11.80
N LYS A 300 -21.23 14.04 -11.20
CA LYS A 300 -21.16 14.36 -9.76
C LYS A 300 -20.39 15.64 -9.46
N GLU A 301 -19.42 16.04 -10.29
CA GLU A 301 -18.53 17.16 -9.98
C GLU A 301 -18.15 17.97 -11.24
N ALA A 302 -17.83 19.26 -11.07
CA ALA A 302 -17.43 20.17 -12.15
C ALA A 302 -16.23 19.64 -12.97
N GLN A 303 -15.35 18.86 -12.35
CA GLN A 303 -14.21 18.20 -13.00
C GLN A 303 -14.64 17.17 -14.06
N SER A 304 -15.81 16.54 -13.88
CA SER A 304 -16.32 15.46 -14.73
C SER A 304 -16.69 15.97 -16.13
N LYS A 305 -17.02 17.26 -16.27
CA LYS A 305 -17.37 17.88 -17.56
C LYS A 305 -16.20 17.84 -18.55
N LEU A 306 -14.98 18.09 -18.08
CA LEU A 306 -13.77 18.12 -18.91
C LEU A 306 -13.44 16.74 -19.51
N ILE A 307 -13.74 15.67 -18.76
CA ILE A 307 -13.57 14.30 -19.25
C ILE A 307 -14.63 13.96 -20.28
N LYS A 308 -15.90 14.33 -20.04
CA LYS A 308 -17.01 14.03 -20.95
C LYS A 308 -16.79 14.59 -22.34
N GLU A 309 -16.22 15.79 -22.46
CA GLU A 309 -15.80 16.36 -23.74
C GLU A 309 -14.87 15.40 -24.52
N THR A 310 -14.06 14.61 -23.80
CA THR A 310 -13.17 13.60 -24.39
C THR A 310 -13.89 12.30 -24.76
N PHE A 311 -15.03 11.97 -24.14
CA PHE A 311 -15.84 10.79 -24.47
C PHE A 311 -16.80 11.04 -25.64
N SER A 312 -17.09 12.31 -25.98
CA SER A 312 -18.08 12.69 -27.00
C SER A 312 -19.44 12.04 -26.65
N ASP A 313 -19.82 10.94 -27.32
CA ASP A 313 -21.07 10.18 -27.09
C ASP A 313 -20.82 8.71 -26.69
N ALA A 314 -19.56 8.30 -26.52
CA ALA A 314 -19.21 6.92 -26.22
C ALA A 314 -19.32 6.63 -24.72
N VAL A 315 -20.14 5.65 -24.33
CA VAL A 315 -20.22 5.17 -22.93
C VAL A 315 -18.91 4.53 -22.46
N ILE A 316 -18.14 3.97 -23.41
CA ILE A 316 -16.84 3.33 -23.17
C ILE A 316 -15.85 3.76 -24.24
N LYS A 317 -14.69 4.30 -23.86
CA LYS A 317 -13.63 4.75 -24.77
C LYS A 317 -12.26 4.20 -24.35
N VAL A 318 -11.41 3.90 -25.32
CA VAL A 318 -10.00 3.57 -25.07
C VAL A 318 -9.23 4.88 -24.99
N ILE A 319 -8.61 5.13 -23.83
CA ILE A 319 -7.82 6.34 -23.57
C ILE A 319 -6.38 5.91 -23.36
N HIS A 320 -5.46 6.64 -23.98
CA HIS A 320 -4.02 6.44 -23.82
C HIS A 320 -3.56 7.22 -22.59
N GLU A 321 -3.33 6.51 -21.50
CA GLU A 321 -2.96 7.05 -20.18
C GLU A 321 -1.47 6.87 -19.94
N VAL A 322 -0.86 7.65 -19.05
CA VAL A 322 0.57 7.52 -18.74
C VAL A 322 0.87 6.10 -18.27
N GLY A 323 1.75 5.42 -19.00
CA GLY A 323 2.26 4.10 -18.68
C GLY A 323 3.25 4.18 -17.53
N ILE A 324 2.78 4.61 -16.37
CA ILE A 324 3.37 4.10 -15.13
C ILE A 324 3.01 2.61 -15.15
N GLU A 325 3.96 1.70 -14.91
CA GLU A 325 3.74 0.25 -14.84
C GLU A 325 2.72 -0.10 -13.72
N GLU A 326 1.46 0.29 -13.91
CA GLU A 326 0.32 0.22 -12.99
C GLU A 326 -0.24 -1.21 -12.87
N ALA A 327 0.26 -2.13 -13.69
CA ALA A 327 -0.30 -3.46 -13.83
C ALA A 327 -0.31 -4.25 -12.50
N GLN A 328 0.67 -4.07 -11.62
CA GLN A 328 0.74 -4.86 -10.40
C GLN A 328 -0.05 -4.28 -9.20
N CYS A 329 -0.22 -2.97 -9.13
CA CYS A 329 -0.89 -2.33 -7.98
C CYS A 329 -2.42 -2.51 -8.04
N TRP A 330 -3.00 -2.49 -9.24
CA TRP A 330 -4.43 -2.76 -9.44
C TRP A 330 -4.81 -4.24 -9.24
N ASP A 331 -3.94 -5.16 -9.65
CA ASP A 331 -4.12 -6.60 -9.42
C ASP A 331 -4.15 -6.95 -7.93
N PHE A 332 -3.36 -6.26 -7.09
CA PHE A 332 -3.42 -6.38 -5.64
C PHE A 332 -4.78 -5.93 -5.06
N TYR A 333 -5.32 -4.81 -5.52
CA TYR A 333 -6.64 -4.30 -5.11
C TYR A 333 -7.79 -5.18 -5.60
N HIS A 334 -7.68 -5.82 -6.77
CA HIS A 334 -8.71 -6.74 -7.27
C HIS A 334 -8.60 -8.11 -6.59
N HIS A 335 -7.41 -8.68 -6.39
CA HIS A 335 -7.24 -10.00 -5.74
C HIS A 335 -7.58 -9.99 -4.24
N THR A 336 -7.26 -8.91 -3.51
CA THR A 336 -7.68 -8.78 -2.09
C THR A 336 -9.20 -8.66 -1.93
N ASN A 337 -9.91 -8.15 -2.96
CA ASN A 337 -11.37 -8.16 -3.02
C ASN A 337 -11.95 -9.48 -3.56
N TYR A 338 -11.18 -10.28 -4.31
CA TYR A 338 -11.61 -11.61 -4.79
C TYR A 338 -11.43 -12.74 -3.79
N LEU A 339 -10.64 -12.56 -2.72
CA LEU A 339 -10.71 -13.41 -1.51
C LEU A 339 -12.04 -13.26 -0.74
N ARG A 340 -13.03 -12.54 -1.30
CA ARG A 340 -14.42 -12.44 -0.86
C ARG A 340 -15.45 -13.04 -1.85
N ALA A 341 -15.03 -13.71 -2.93
CA ALA A 341 -15.97 -14.38 -3.84
C ALA A 341 -16.32 -15.79 -3.38
#